data_AF-A0A1G3WNA1-F1
#
_entry.id   AF-A0A1G3WNA1-F1
#
_cell.length_a   1.000
_cell.length_b   1.000
_cell.length_c   1.000
_cell.angle_alpha   90.00
_cell.angle_beta   90.00
_cell.angle_gamma   90.00
#
_symmetry.space_group_name_H-M   'P 1'
#
loop_
_entity.id
_entity.type
_entity.pdbx_description
1 polymer ?
#
loop_
_entity_poly.entity_id
_entity_poly.type
_entity_poly.pdbx_seq_one_letter_code
_entity_poly.pdbx_strand_id
1 'polypeptide(L)'
;MNHLGKRTISILLFACAFLVINGCVKNIPTMTDEDGFIYEANGAGSYTVYLDNLIDQETIVVPSTYNDRPITAVGTKYDSADGITRTVTIPEGVLTILPYAFSHWRALATVELPASIWGLLTGAFYGCESLTSFTVPEQVITIQARVFEGCIRLASLVIGENVQAIDIMAFIGCVDLTEIEFVDNPWYVFQDGVLYDSAINVLLIYMPSNTAQTYRIIDGVTKIAAQAFRHNRTLVHLTVPGVWDIAEYAFNDCDKLETIVLEAGVGHIGEEAFSDCDRLSSVTFSESIETIDDGAFSNDSALLSIELPASVTAIGAGAFAGCDSLSVFTVSQGSDSFAVIENVVFTKELDELVFYPGGKTDSTYIVPIHVRVIKASAFEGNNHLGLLIIASGVLTIETRAFAECDGLNTAFIPLSVTVIGRQAFDGIESVILNCEAASKPVGWNETWATGGQTVIWGSAYHP
;
A
#
# COMPACT_ATOMS: atom_id res chain seq x y z
N MET A 1 -29.58 26.66 -13.16
CA MET A 1 -28.81 27.77 -12.57
C MET A 1 -28.93 27.68 -11.06
N ASN A 2 -27.84 27.27 -10.40
CA ASN A 2 -27.52 27.35 -8.94
C ASN A 2 -26.55 26.25 -8.45
N HIS A 3 -25.90 25.50 -9.34
CA HIS A 3 -24.76 24.63 -8.98
C HIS A 3 -23.39 25.31 -9.03
N LEU A 4 -23.27 26.53 -9.58
CA LEU A 4 -22.01 27.29 -9.60
C LEU A 4 -21.77 28.15 -8.35
N GLY A 5 -22.80 28.43 -7.54
CA GLY A 5 -22.69 29.32 -6.37
C GLY A 5 -22.11 28.66 -5.11
N LYS A 6 -22.12 27.32 -5.01
CA LYS A 6 -21.58 26.59 -3.86
C LYS A 6 -20.10 26.22 -3.99
N ARG A 7 -19.57 26.10 -5.22
CA ARG A 7 -18.14 25.76 -5.46
C ARG A 7 -17.18 26.88 -5.07
N THR A 8 -17.62 28.13 -5.08
CA THR A 8 -16.74 29.29 -4.81
C THR A 8 -16.49 29.50 -3.31
N ILE A 9 -17.36 28.99 -2.43
CA ILE A 9 -17.20 29.13 -0.97
C ILE A 9 -16.23 28.06 -0.41
N SER A 10 -16.25 26.82 -0.94
CA SER A 10 -15.28 25.78 -0.54
C SER A 10 -13.84 26.11 -0.92
N ILE A 11 -13.61 26.77 -2.06
CA ILE A 11 -12.25 27.09 -2.54
C ILE A 11 -11.64 28.28 -1.76
N LEU A 12 -12.45 29.24 -1.31
CA LEU A 12 -11.94 30.37 -0.51
C LEU A 12 -11.60 29.98 0.94
N LEU A 13 -12.28 28.98 1.52
CA LEU A 13 -11.96 28.47 2.87
C LEU A 13 -10.80 27.48 2.87
N PHE A 14 -10.62 26.71 1.78
CA PHE A 14 -9.42 25.89 1.58
C PHE A 14 -8.14 26.74 1.63
N ALA A 15 -8.16 27.96 1.10
CA ALA A 15 -7.02 28.87 1.14
C ALA A 15 -6.66 29.37 2.55
N CYS A 16 -7.63 29.47 3.47
CA CYS A 16 -7.37 29.86 4.86
C CYS A 16 -6.75 28.73 5.71
N ALA A 17 -7.10 27.47 5.43
CA ALA A 17 -6.44 26.32 6.08
C ALA A 17 -5.08 25.98 5.45
N PHE A 18 -4.90 26.21 4.14
CA PHE A 18 -3.64 25.93 3.43
C PHE A 18 -2.48 26.86 3.82
N LEU A 19 -2.78 28.05 4.36
CA LEU A 19 -1.75 29.00 4.80
C LEU A 19 -1.14 28.68 6.17
N VAL A 20 -1.66 27.68 6.89
CA VAL A 20 -1.12 27.26 8.21
C VAL A 20 -0.09 26.14 8.10
N ILE A 21 -0.02 25.41 6.97
CA ILE A 21 0.68 24.12 6.90
C ILE A 21 2.05 24.18 6.20
N ASN A 22 2.41 25.27 5.51
CA ASN A 22 3.73 25.38 4.88
C ASN A 22 4.71 26.19 5.73
N GLY A 23 5.47 25.51 6.60
CA GLY A 23 6.92 25.66 6.82
C GLY A 23 7.54 27.05 7.06
N CYS A 24 6.78 28.14 7.16
CA CYS A 24 7.25 29.42 7.64
C CYS A 24 6.90 29.48 9.13
N VAL A 25 7.81 28.99 9.96
CA VAL A 25 7.80 29.25 11.41
C VAL A 25 7.99 30.77 11.59
N LYS A 26 6.91 31.53 11.51
CA LYS A 26 6.79 32.70 12.36
C LYS A 26 6.67 32.10 13.76
N ASN A 27 7.66 32.33 14.60
CA ASN A 27 7.50 32.20 16.05
C ASN A 27 6.41 33.18 16.48
N ILE A 28 5.14 32.81 16.26
CA ILE A 28 4.01 33.53 16.81
C ILE A 28 4.09 33.27 18.32
N PRO A 29 4.20 34.32 19.15
CA PRO A 29 4.24 34.14 20.59
C PRO A 29 2.99 33.42 21.06
N THR A 30 3.17 32.37 21.85
CA THR A 30 2.09 31.71 22.56
C THR A 30 1.86 32.36 23.92
N MET A 31 0.64 32.31 24.42
CA MET A 31 0.28 32.77 25.76
C MET A 31 -0.26 31.56 26.53
N THR A 32 0.13 31.37 27.78
CA THR A 32 -0.42 30.30 28.63
C THR A 32 -1.18 30.93 29.76
N ASP A 33 -2.43 30.49 29.99
CA ASP A 33 -3.23 30.95 31.12
C ASP A 33 -2.93 30.17 32.41
N GLU A 34 -3.66 30.48 33.48
CA GLU A 34 -3.49 29.84 34.78
C GLU A 34 -4.00 28.38 34.82
N ASP A 35 -4.92 28.04 33.92
CA ASP A 35 -5.48 26.69 33.78
C ASP A 35 -4.57 25.78 32.92
N GLY A 36 -3.60 26.37 32.23
CA GLY A 36 -2.57 25.68 31.44
C GLY A 36 -2.81 25.68 29.93
N PHE A 37 -3.90 26.24 29.44
CA PHE A 37 -4.20 26.33 28.01
C PHE A 37 -3.18 27.23 27.30
N ILE A 38 -2.69 26.79 26.15
CA ILE A 38 -1.73 27.53 25.34
C ILE A 38 -2.45 28.17 24.14
N TYR A 39 -2.44 29.48 24.01
CA TYR A 39 -3.12 30.21 22.95
C TYR A 39 -2.14 30.77 21.92
N GLU A 40 -2.45 30.62 20.65
CA GLU A 40 -1.71 31.20 19.52
C GLU A 40 -2.66 32.00 18.63
N ALA A 41 -2.37 33.28 18.42
CA ALA A 41 -3.21 34.16 17.61
C ALA A 41 -3.09 33.80 16.13
N ASN A 42 -4.20 33.46 15.49
CA ASN A 42 -4.21 32.99 14.10
C ASN A 42 -4.37 34.11 13.05
N GLY A 43 -3.98 35.35 13.39
CA GLY A 43 -3.98 36.50 12.47
C GLY A 43 -5.37 37.03 12.04
N ALA A 44 -6.45 36.30 12.34
CA ALA A 44 -7.83 36.62 11.96
C ALA A 44 -8.69 37.21 13.11
N GLY A 45 -8.06 37.60 14.23
CA GLY A 45 -8.79 38.03 15.43
C GLY A 45 -9.36 36.88 16.26
N SER A 46 -8.89 35.65 16.04
CA SER A 46 -9.21 34.45 16.81
C SER A 46 -7.94 33.76 17.33
N TYR A 47 -8.12 32.68 18.08
CA TYR A 47 -7.03 31.87 18.62
C TYR A 47 -7.15 30.41 18.23
N THR A 48 -6.00 29.77 18.02
CA THR A 48 -5.82 28.33 18.19
C THR A 48 -5.47 28.07 19.66
N VAL A 49 -6.07 27.06 20.26
CA VAL A 49 -5.69 26.59 21.60
C VAL A 49 -4.98 25.25 21.51
N TYR A 50 -3.92 25.09 22.28
CA TYR A 50 -3.16 23.85 22.39
C TYR A 50 -3.26 23.28 23.81
N LEU A 51 -3.41 21.96 23.88
CA LEU A 51 -3.76 21.22 25.10
C LEU A 51 -2.56 20.53 25.77
N ASP A 52 -1.34 20.80 25.32
CA ASP A 52 -0.12 20.08 25.69
C ASP A 52 0.12 20.00 27.21
N ASN A 53 -0.27 21.04 27.97
CA ASN A 53 -0.06 21.09 29.43
C ASN A 53 -1.19 20.47 30.26
N LEU A 54 -2.23 19.94 29.62
CA LEU A 54 -3.48 19.56 30.28
C LEU A 54 -3.68 18.05 30.38
N ILE A 55 -2.75 17.26 29.84
CA ILE A 55 -2.85 15.79 29.73
C ILE A 55 -2.92 15.08 31.10
N ASP A 56 -2.51 15.76 32.18
CA ASP A 56 -2.60 15.27 33.56
C ASP A 56 -3.97 15.53 34.21
N GLN A 57 -4.92 16.13 33.49
CA GLN A 57 -6.29 16.36 33.95
C GLN A 57 -7.21 15.26 33.41
N GLU A 58 -8.11 14.71 34.25
CA GLU A 58 -9.06 13.69 33.79
C GLU A 58 -10.07 14.23 32.76
N THR A 59 -10.41 15.52 32.84
CA THR A 59 -11.40 16.18 31.98
C THR A 59 -10.89 17.55 31.57
N ILE A 60 -10.98 17.86 30.27
CA ILE A 60 -10.64 19.16 29.70
C ILE A 60 -11.90 19.76 29.07
N VAL A 61 -12.25 20.98 29.47
CA VAL A 61 -13.30 21.76 28.81
C VAL A 61 -12.63 22.95 28.14
N VAL A 62 -12.58 22.93 26.80
CA VAL A 62 -11.92 23.99 26.05
C VAL A 62 -12.74 25.28 26.17
N PRO A 63 -12.13 26.44 26.49
CA PRO A 63 -12.84 27.70 26.55
C PRO A 63 -13.28 28.15 25.16
N SER A 64 -14.47 28.76 25.05
CA SER A 64 -14.97 29.30 23.78
C SER A 64 -14.26 30.59 23.34
N THR A 65 -13.63 31.29 24.29
CA THR A 65 -12.93 32.55 24.04
C THR A 65 -11.68 32.71 24.91
N TYR A 66 -10.72 33.48 24.42
CA TYR A 66 -9.60 34.00 25.19
C TYR A 66 -9.42 35.49 24.90
N ASN A 67 -9.35 36.34 25.92
CA ASN A 67 -9.31 37.81 25.80
C ASN A 67 -10.40 38.38 24.86
N ASP A 68 -11.66 37.99 25.10
CA ASP A 68 -12.85 38.39 24.32
C ASP A 68 -12.80 38.04 22.81
N ARG A 69 -11.90 37.14 22.42
CA ARG A 69 -11.77 36.64 21.05
C ARG A 69 -12.07 35.16 20.98
N PRO A 70 -12.71 34.68 19.90
CA PRO A 70 -13.12 33.29 19.79
C PRO A 70 -11.93 32.34 19.64
N ILE A 71 -12.07 31.14 20.20
CA ILE A 71 -11.24 29.99 19.86
C ILE A 71 -11.85 29.34 18.61
N THR A 72 -11.06 29.17 17.56
CA THR A 72 -11.52 28.61 16.28
C THR A 72 -10.81 27.32 15.87
N ALA A 73 -9.76 26.93 16.58
CA ALA A 73 -9.04 25.68 16.34
C ALA A 73 -8.45 25.09 17.63
N VAL A 74 -8.33 23.77 17.67
CA VAL A 74 -7.72 23.01 18.77
C VAL A 74 -6.63 22.08 18.24
N GLY A 75 -5.52 21.96 18.96
CA GLY A 75 -4.45 21.03 18.63
C GLY A 75 -3.49 20.72 19.77
N THR A 76 -2.35 20.15 19.40
CA THR A 76 -1.16 20.00 20.23
C THR A 76 0.05 20.55 19.45
N LYS A 77 1.05 21.05 20.15
CA LYS A 77 2.26 21.63 19.54
C LYS A 77 3.43 20.65 19.53
N TYR A 78 3.45 19.75 20.50
CA TYR A 78 4.45 18.69 20.66
C TYR A 78 3.76 17.33 20.63
N ASP A 79 4.52 16.28 20.32
CA ASP A 79 4.05 14.91 20.53
C ASP A 79 3.73 14.76 22.02
N SER A 80 2.44 14.68 22.35
CA SER A 80 1.96 14.62 23.72
C SER A 80 2.39 13.30 24.37
N ALA A 81 2.92 13.38 25.59
CA ALA A 81 3.14 12.20 26.41
C ALA A 81 1.81 11.53 26.78
N ASP A 82 1.85 10.24 27.08
CA ASP A 82 0.68 9.48 27.55
C ASP A 82 0.10 10.13 28.84
N GLY A 83 -1.03 10.82 28.70
CA GLY A 83 -1.75 11.46 29.80
C GLY A 83 -2.84 10.59 30.42
N ILE A 84 -3.52 11.15 31.43
CA ILE A 84 -4.69 10.54 32.08
C ILE A 84 -6.03 11.08 31.56
N THR A 85 -6.03 12.06 30.65
CA THR A 85 -7.27 12.69 30.15
C THR A 85 -8.21 11.68 29.51
N ARG A 86 -9.45 11.65 30.02
CA ARG A 86 -10.50 10.74 29.56
C ARG A 86 -11.57 11.43 28.75
N THR A 87 -11.81 12.71 29.02
CA THR A 87 -12.89 13.47 28.39
C THR A 87 -12.40 14.83 27.93
N VAL A 88 -12.72 15.18 26.69
CA VAL A 88 -12.48 16.52 26.13
C VAL A 88 -13.80 17.06 25.58
N THR A 89 -14.21 18.23 26.04
CA THR A 89 -15.37 18.96 25.50
C THR A 89 -14.88 20.17 24.70
N ILE A 90 -15.24 20.22 23.42
CA ILE A 90 -14.91 21.29 22.49
C ILE A 90 -16.14 22.21 22.32
N PRO A 91 -16.02 23.53 22.54
CA PRO A 91 -17.16 24.44 22.51
C PRO A 91 -17.57 24.83 21.09
N GLU A 92 -18.83 25.22 20.92
CA GLU A 92 -19.35 25.83 19.70
C GLU A 92 -18.48 27.02 19.24
N GLY A 93 -18.32 27.15 17.92
CA GLY A 93 -17.46 28.16 17.29
C GLY A 93 -16.05 27.68 16.97
N VAL A 94 -15.60 26.56 17.56
CA VAL A 94 -14.42 25.84 17.07
C VAL A 94 -14.73 25.23 15.71
N LEU A 95 -13.86 25.49 14.74
CA LEU A 95 -14.03 25.09 13.35
C LEU A 95 -13.15 23.88 13.01
N THR A 96 -11.94 23.80 13.57
CA THR A 96 -10.93 22.84 13.12
C THR A 96 -10.30 22.09 14.29
N ILE A 97 -10.21 20.76 14.17
CA ILE A 97 -9.26 19.95 14.93
C ILE A 97 -8.00 19.80 14.08
N LEU A 98 -6.86 20.26 14.59
CA LEU A 98 -5.59 20.23 13.86
C LEU A 98 -5.09 18.80 13.65
N PRO A 99 -4.19 18.56 12.67
CA PRO A 99 -3.58 17.25 12.49
C PRO A 99 -2.93 16.78 13.79
N TYR A 100 -3.12 15.50 14.12
CA TYR A 100 -2.57 14.86 15.32
C TYR A 100 -2.95 15.49 16.68
N ALA A 101 -4.01 16.30 16.73
CA ALA A 101 -4.44 17.03 17.93
C ALA A 101 -4.62 16.17 19.19
N PHE A 102 -5.09 14.93 19.04
CA PHE A 102 -5.26 13.96 20.14
C PHE A 102 -4.44 12.69 19.91
N SER A 103 -3.38 12.78 19.09
CA SER A 103 -2.51 11.65 18.78
C SER A 103 -1.90 11.05 20.05
N HIS A 104 -2.06 9.74 20.22
CA HIS A 104 -1.64 8.93 21.37
C HIS A 104 -2.26 9.34 22.70
N TRP A 105 -3.42 9.98 22.71
CA TRP A 105 -4.18 10.20 23.95
C TRP A 105 -4.86 8.89 24.37
N ARG A 106 -4.07 7.91 24.82
CA ARG A 106 -4.51 6.52 25.06
C ARG A 106 -5.65 6.38 26.06
N ALA A 107 -5.74 7.29 27.04
CA ALA A 107 -6.80 7.30 28.05
C ALA A 107 -8.11 7.98 27.57
N LEU A 108 -8.08 8.69 26.44
CA LEU A 108 -9.20 9.46 25.92
C LEU A 108 -10.34 8.53 25.51
N ALA A 109 -11.44 8.60 26.25
CA ALA A 109 -12.61 7.74 26.07
C ALA A 109 -13.77 8.46 25.39
N THR A 110 -13.88 9.78 25.58
CA THR A 110 -14.96 10.60 25.04
C THR A 110 -14.41 11.93 24.54
N VAL A 111 -14.83 12.33 23.34
CA VAL A 111 -14.61 13.66 22.79
C VAL A 111 -15.96 14.22 22.34
N GLU A 112 -16.38 15.32 22.94
CA GLU A 112 -17.60 16.03 22.55
C GLU A 112 -17.24 17.13 21.57
N LEU A 113 -17.60 16.95 20.29
CA LEU A 113 -17.33 17.90 19.22
C LEU A 113 -18.58 18.73 18.88
N PRO A 114 -18.42 20.04 18.62
CA PRO A 114 -19.52 20.90 18.21
C PRO A 114 -19.89 20.65 16.74
N ALA A 115 -21.11 21.02 16.36
CA ALA A 115 -21.58 20.87 14.97
C ALA A 115 -20.79 21.75 13.97
N SER A 116 -20.09 22.78 14.48
CA SER A 116 -19.28 23.70 13.67
C SER A 116 -17.96 23.12 13.14
N ILE A 117 -17.55 21.91 13.56
CA ILE A 117 -16.32 21.27 13.05
C ILE A 117 -16.51 20.87 11.58
N TRP A 118 -15.68 21.42 10.70
CA TRP A 118 -15.72 21.15 9.25
C TRP A 118 -14.68 20.14 8.77
N GLY A 119 -13.70 19.78 9.61
CA GLY A 119 -12.62 18.88 9.21
C GLY A 119 -12.07 18.03 10.35
N LEU A 120 -11.99 16.72 10.12
CA LEU A 120 -11.18 15.78 10.89
C LEU A 120 -9.89 15.53 10.10
N LEU A 121 -8.83 16.21 10.51
CA LEU A 121 -7.56 16.22 9.78
C LEU A 121 -6.69 15.01 10.12
N THR A 122 -5.68 14.76 9.30
CA THR A 122 -4.77 13.61 9.41
C THR A 122 -4.39 13.30 10.85
N GLY A 123 -4.65 12.06 11.28
CA GLY A 123 -4.22 11.56 12.59
C GLY A 123 -4.87 12.21 13.81
N ALA A 124 -5.95 12.99 13.67
CA ALA A 124 -6.54 13.75 14.77
C ALA A 124 -6.81 12.92 16.04
N PHE A 125 -7.19 11.64 15.92
CA PHE A 125 -7.40 10.70 17.02
C PHE A 125 -6.53 9.43 16.90
N TYR A 126 -5.39 9.52 16.19
CA TYR A 126 -4.46 8.41 16.04
C TYR A 126 -4.05 7.85 17.41
N GLY A 127 -4.19 6.55 17.64
CA GLY A 127 -3.79 5.91 18.90
C GLY A 127 -4.63 6.27 20.13
N CYS A 128 -5.86 6.77 19.96
CA CYS A 128 -6.82 6.94 21.05
C CYS A 128 -7.40 5.58 21.49
N GLU A 129 -6.59 4.77 22.16
CA GLU A 129 -6.86 3.37 22.47
C GLU A 129 -8.08 3.12 23.39
N SER A 130 -8.59 4.16 24.09
CA SER A 130 -9.77 4.07 24.96
C SER A 130 -11.07 4.58 24.34
N LEU A 131 -11.02 5.20 23.15
CA LEU A 131 -12.21 5.72 22.47
C LEU A 131 -13.10 4.55 22.05
N THR A 132 -14.38 4.57 22.42
CA THR A 132 -15.31 3.44 22.18
C THR A 132 -16.35 3.71 21.12
N SER A 133 -16.75 4.97 20.95
CA SER A 133 -17.70 5.39 19.92
C SER A 133 -17.38 6.81 19.47
N PHE A 134 -17.71 7.17 18.24
CA PHE A 134 -17.52 8.54 17.76
C PHE A 134 -18.58 8.95 16.74
N THR A 135 -19.13 10.14 16.91
CA THR A 135 -20.07 10.75 15.96
C THR A 135 -19.34 11.81 15.15
N VAL A 136 -19.31 11.63 13.83
CA VAL A 136 -18.69 12.59 12.91
C VAL A 136 -19.55 13.86 12.84
N PRO A 137 -18.98 15.05 13.11
CA PRO A 137 -19.73 16.30 13.04
C PRO A 137 -20.34 16.57 11.65
N GLU A 138 -21.53 17.19 11.64
CA GLU A 138 -22.35 17.33 10.43
C GLU A 138 -21.66 18.07 9.27
N GLN A 139 -20.73 18.98 9.55
CA GLN A 139 -20.05 19.77 8.51
C GLN A 139 -18.81 19.08 7.93
N VAL A 140 -18.44 17.90 8.45
CA VAL A 140 -17.26 17.16 7.97
C VAL A 140 -17.54 16.58 6.59
N ILE A 141 -16.65 16.90 5.64
CA ILE A 141 -16.72 16.42 4.26
C ILE A 141 -15.80 15.22 4.05
N THR A 142 -14.70 15.12 4.80
CA THR A 142 -13.66 14.11 4.60
C THR A 142 -13.13 13.61 5.94
N ILE A 143 -13.01 12.29 6.06
CA ILE A 143 -12.23 11.63 7.11
C ILE A 143 -10.86 11.34 6.50
N GLN A 144 -9.84 12.08 6.95
CA GLN A 144 -8.49 12.00 6.39
C GLN A 144 -7.71 10.76 6.86
N ALA A 145 -6.53 10.56 6.28
CA ALA A 145 -5.63 9.48 6.63
C ALA A 145 -5.39 9.40 8.15
N ARG A 146 -5.41 8.16 8.67
CA ARG A 146 -5.03 7.82 10.04
C ARG A 146 -5.86 8.46 11.15
N VAL A 147 -7.00 9.09 10.85
CA VAL A 147 -7.81 9.81 11.86
C VAL A 147 -8.13 8.92 13.07
N PHE A 148 -8.48 7.64 12.87
CA PHE A 148 -8.74 6.67 13.94
C PHE A 148 -7.76 5.49 13.92
N GLU A 149 -6.62 5.60 13.24
CA GLU A 149 -5.68 4.50 13.21
C GLU A 149 -5.18 4.20 14.64
N GLY A 150 -5.20 2.94 15.05
CA GLY A 150 -4.83 2.51 16.39
C GLY A 150 -5.89 2.77 17.47
N CYS A 151 -7.11 3.21 17.12
CA CYS A 151 -8.25 3.27 18.06
C CYS A 151 -8.80 1.86 18.34
N ILE A 152 -8.03 1.05 19.07
CA ILE A 152 -8.27 -0.39 19.22
C ILE A 152 -9.60 -0.75 19.87
N ARG A 153 -10.21 0.14 20.66
CA ARG A 153 -11.52 -0.06 21.34
C ARG A 153 -12.69 0.63 20.65
N LEU A 154 -12.45 1.35 19.56
CA LEU A 154 -13.51 2.04 18.84
C LEU A 154 -14.42 0.97 18.24
N ALA A 155 -15.63 0.86 18.78
CA ALA A 155 -16.58 -0.19 18.45
C ALA A 155 -17.63 0.29 17.44
N SER A 156 -18.02 1.57 17.52
CA SER A 156 -19.04 2.15 16.66
C SER A 156 -18.71 3.56 16.16
N LEU A 157 -19.19 3.87 14.95
CA LEU A 157 -19.12 5.19 14.33
C LEU A 157 -20.47 5.61 13.78
N VAL A 158 -20.79 6.90 13.89
CA VAL A 158 -21.94 7.51 13.21
C VAL A 158 -21.43 8.54 12.21
N ILE A 159 -21.78 8.38 10.94
CA ILE A 159 -21.34 9.21 9.82
C ILE A 159 -22.55 9.80 9.10
N GLY A 160 -22.64 11.13 9.04
CA GLY A 160 -23.76 11.85 8.45
C GLY A 160 -23.69 12.06 6.92
N GLU A 161 -24.69 12.76 6.41
CA GLU A 161 -24.95 12.99 4.97
C GLU A 161 -23.91 13.81 4.21
N ASN A 162 -22.87 14.37 4.85
CA ASN A 162 -21.91 15.25 4.19
C ASN A 162 -20.53 14.62 3.92
N VAL A 163 -20.24 13.47 4.56
CA VAL A 163 -18.95 12.77 4.39
C VAL A 163 -18.89 12.10 3.04
N GLN A 164 -18.09 12.68 2.14
CA GLN A 164 -17.93 12.31 0.74
C GLN A 164 -16.65 11.52 0.46
N ALA A 165 -15.71 11.52 1.40
CA ALA A 165 -14.42 10.85 1.27
C ALA A 165 -13.97 10.27 2.61
N ILE A 166 -13.63 9.00 2.60
CA ILE A 166 -12.99 8.29 3.71
C ILE A 166 -11.66 7.76 3.20
N ASP A 167 -10.57 8.18 3.83
CA ASP A 167 -9.24 7.72 3.50
C ASP A 167 -9.06 6.24 3.86
N ILE A 168 -8.36 5.50 3.01
CA ILE A 168 -8.13 4.05 3.18
C ILE A 168 -7.42 3.71 4.49
N MET A 169 -6.58 4.63 5.01
CA MET A 169 -5.85 4.43 6.26
C MET A 169 -6.63 4.89 7.50
N ALA A 170 -7.86 5.40 7.36
CA ALA A 170 -8.60 6.01 8.47
C ALA A 170 -8.83 5.06 9.66
N PHE A 171 -8.93 3.76 9.41
CA PHE A 171 -9.33 2.75 10.41
C PHE A 171 -8.30 1.63 10.63
N ILE A 172 -7.04 1.82 10.23
CA ILE A 172 -5.99 0.81 10.46
C ILE A 172 -5.93 0.48 11.96
N GLY A 173 -5.93 -0.80 12.31
CA GLY A 173 -5.87 -1.24 13.73
C GLY A 173 -7.14 -0.99 14.56
N CYS A 174 -8.25 -0.53 13.96
CA CYS A 174 -9.57 -0.49 14.62
C CYS A 174 -10.16 -1.90 14.76
N VAL A 175 -9.58 -2.72 15.64
CA VAL A 175 -9.91 -4.15 15.77
C VAL A 175 -11.28 -4.43 16.40
N ASP A 176 -11.88 -3.46 17.09
CA ASP A 176 -13.21 -3.60 17.68
C ASP A 176 -14.33 -2.93 16.85
N LEU A 177 -13.99 -2.21 15.77
CA LEU A 177 -14.95 -1.39 14.99
C LEU A 177 -15.86 -2.26 14.13
N THR A 178 -17.01 -2.61 14.69
CA THR A 178 -17.96 -3.57 14.11
C THR A 178 -19.26 -2.91 13.64
N GLU A 179 -19.44 -1.61 13.90
CA GLU A 179 -20.63 -0.86 13.52
C GLU A 179 -20.24 0.52 12.93
N ILE A 180 -20.71 0.80 11.71
CA ILE A 180 -20.66 2.13 11.12
C ILE A 180 -22.08 2.46 10.65
N GLU A 181 -22.75 3.37 11.35
CA GLU A 181 -24.05 3.89 10.98
C GLU A 181 -23.88 5.06 10.01
N PHE A 182 -24.44 4.92 8.81
CA PHE A 182 -24.52 5.98 7.82
C PHE A 182 -25.90 6.64 7.86
N VAL A 183 -25.98 7.85 8.42
CA VAL A 183 -27.23 8.62 8.54
C VAL A 183 -27.40 9.47 7.29
N ASP A 184 -28.36 9.09 6.43
CA ASP A 184 -28.67 9.76 5.16
C ASP A 184 -27.45 9.95 4.22
N ASN A 185 -26.41 9.12 4.36
CA ASN A 185 -25.19 9.21 3.54
C ASN A 185 -25.39 8.49 2.19
N PRO A 186 -25.31 9.20 1.05
CA PRO A 186 -25.54 8.61 -0.27
C PRO A 186 -24.29 7.96 -0.89
N TRP A 187 -23.12 7.96 -0.24
CA TRP A 187 -21.86 7.52 -0.85
C TRP A 187 -21.35 6.18 -0.37
N TYR A 188 -21.74 5.74 0.83
CA TYR A 188 -21.15 4.57 1.45
C TYR A 188 -22.19 3.65 2.07
N VAL A 189 -21.82 2.38 2.16
CA VAL A 189 -22.55 1.38 2.95
C VAL A 189 -21.55 0.51 3.69
N PHE A 190 -21.90 0.14 4.92
CA PHE A 190 -21.12 -0.76 5.75
C PHE A 190 -21.93 -2.02 6.02
N GLN A 191 -21.41 -3.18 5.62
CA GLN A 191 -22.07 -4.46 5.86
C GLN A 191 -21.02 -5.57 5.96
N ASP A 192 -21.30 -6.56 6.80
CA ASP A 192 -20.44 -7.74 6.99
C ASP A 192 -18.96 -7.42 7.26
N GLY A 193 -18.71 -6.33 8.01
CA GLY A 193 -17.35 -5.90 8.34
C GLY A 193 -16.59 -5.28 7.16
N VAL A 194 -17.28 -4.81 6.13
CA VAL A 194 -16.68 -4.26 4.91
C VAL A 194 -17.36 -2.94 4.53
N LEU A 195 -16.53 -1.95 4.20
CA LEU A 195 -16.95 -0.65 3.67
C LEU A 195 -16.98 -0.71 2.13
N TYR A 196 -18.09 -0.30 1.55
CA TYR A 196 -18.30 -0.20 0.11
C TYR A 196 -18.73 1.21 -0.29
N ASP A 197 -18.62 1.50 -1.59
CA ASP A 197 -19.45 2.57 -2.16
C ASP A 197 -20.94 2.22 -2.05
N SER A 198 -21.83 3.22 -2.10
CA SER A 198 -23.27 3.01 -1.88
C SER A 198 -23.94 2.10 -2.91
N ALA A 199 -23.32 1.91 -4.07
CA ALA A 199 -23.79 0.99 -5.10
C ALA A 199 -23.21 -0.43 -4.98
N ILE A 200 -22.28 -0.67 -4.05
CA ILE A 200 -21.60 -1.96 -3.83
C ILE A 200 -20.84 -2.42 -5.11
N ASN A 201 -20.32 -1.46 -5.87
CA ASN A 201 -19.45 -1.74 -7.02
C ASN A 201 -17.97 -1.83 -6.61
N VAL A 202 -17.59 -1.15 -5.52
CA VAL A 202 -16.22 -1.03 -5.05
C VAL A 202 -16.15 -1.48 -3.59
N LEU A 203 -15.37 -2.52 -3.34
CA LEU A 203 -14.95 -2.88 -1.99
C LEU A 203 -13.82 -1.92 -1.58
N LEU A 204 -14.09 -1.05 -0.62
CA LEU A 204 -13.18 0.02 -0.21
C LEU A 204 -12.25 -0.44 0.90
N ILE A 205 -12.80 -0.98 2.00
CA ILE A 205 -12.02 -1.38 3.19
C ILE A 205 -12.61 -2.66 3.75
N TYR A 206 -11.80 -3.70 3.88
CA TYR A 206 -12.10 -4.86 4.72
C TYR A 206 -11.64 -4.54 6.15
N MET A 207 -12.58 -4.43 7.09
CA MET A 207 -12.26 -3.88 8.40
C MET A 207 -11.33 -4.79 9.20
N PRO A 208 -10.38 -4.24 9.97
CA PRO A 208 -9.54 -5.02 10.89
C PRO A 208 -10.32 -5.79 11.95
N SER A 209 -11.55 -5.38 12.25
CA SER A 209 -12.49 -6.07 13.14
C SER A 209 -13.09 -7.33 12.54
N ASN A 210 -12.98 -7.54 11.23
CA ASN A 210 -13.48 -8.72 10.58
C ASN A 210 -12.51 -9.90 10.78
N THR A 211 -12.91 -10.80 11.69
CA THR A 211 -12.13 -11.97 12.11
C THR A 211 -12.43 -13.24 11.31
N ALA A 212 -13.20 -13.13 10.22
CA ALA A 212 -13.50 -14.27 9.37
C ALA A 212 -12.22 -14.85 8.72
N GLN A 213 -12.06 -16.17 8.82
CA GLN A 213 -10.97 -16.90 8.14
C GLN A 213 -11.30 -17.24 6.69
N THR A 214 -12.58 -17.15 6.31
CA THR A 214 -13.02 -17.35 4.93
C THR A 214 -13.96 -16.23 4.55
N TYR A 215 -13.74 -15.66 3.36
CA TYR A 215 -14.56 -14.60 2.83
C TYR A 215 -14.82 -14.82 1.34
N ARG A 216 -16.08 -14.65 0.93
CA ARG A 216 -16.46 -14.57 -0.48
C ARG A 216 -16.97 -13.17 -0.72
N ILE A 217 -16.35 -12.46 -1.66
CA ILE A 217 -16.80 -11.12 -2.04
C ILE A 217 -18.23 -11.22 -2.60
N ILE A 218 -19.07 -10.26 -2.22
CA ILE A 218 -20.48 -10.21 -2.61
C ILE A 218 -20.59 -9.96 -4.12
N ASP A 219 -21.55 -10.61 -4.77
CA ASP A 219 -21.81 -10.43 -6.20
C ASP A 219 -22.18 -8.97 -6.51
N GLY A 220 -21.68 -8.45 -7.63
CA GLY A 220 -21.89 -7.06 -8.06
C GLY A 220 -20.70 -6.13 -7.79
N VAL A 221 -19.78 -6.54 -6.92
CA VAL A 221 -18.48 -5.84 -6.76
C VAL A 221 -17.66 -6.03 -8.04
N THR A 222 -17.28 -4.92 -8.66
CA THR A 222 -16.46 -4.91 -9.89
C THR A 222 -15.02 -4.50 -9.64
N LYS A 223 -14.72 -3.91 -8.47
CA LYS A 223 -13.39 -3.45 -8.09
C LYS A 223 -13.10 -3.68 -6.61
N ILE A 224 -11.89 -4.13 -6.30
CA ILE A 224 -11.29 -4.07 -4.97
C ILE A 224 -10.34 -2.88 -4.98
N ALA A 225 -10.56 -1.92 -4.07
CA ALA A 225 -9.77 -0.70 -3.99
C ALA A 225 -8.34 -0.97 -3.51
N ALA A 226 -7.46 0.00 -3.77
CA ALA A 226 -6.07 -0.08 -3.34
C ALA A 226 -6.00 -0.26 -1.83
N GLN A 227 -5.14 -1.16 -1.37
CA GLN A 227 -4.93 -1.48 0.06
C GLN A 227 -6.18 -1.95 0.84
N ALA A 228 -7.27 -2.34 0.17
CA ALA A 228 -8.53 -2.67 0.83
C ALA A 228 -8.44 -3.78 1.90
N PHE A 229 -7.51 -4.72 1.73
CA PHE A 229 -7.20 -5.82 2.65
C PHE A 229 -5.75 -5.77 3.16
N ARG A 230 -5.01 -4.68 2.93
CA ARG A 230 -3.59 -4.60 3.29
C ARG A 230 -3.38 -4.92 4.78
N HIS A 231 -2.35 -5.70 5.10
CA HIS A 231 -2.08 -6.19 6.47
C HIS A 231 -3.17 -7.08 7.07
N ASN A 232 -4.00 -7.76 6.26
CA ASN A 232 -4.99 -8.64 6.83
C ASN A 232 -4.34 -9.86 7.50
N ARG A 233 -4.57 -9.99 8.82
CA ARG A 233 -3.96 -11.05 9.65
C ARG A 233 -4.94 -12.15 10.05
N THR A 234 -6.10 -12.25 9.41
CA THR A 234 -7.19 -13.15 9.82
C THR A 234 -7.64 -14.09 8.71
N LEU A 235 -7.73 -13.57 7.48
CA LEU A 235 -8.25 -14.27 6.32
C LEU A 235 -7.27 -15.34 5.85
N VAL A 236 -7.79 -16.56 5.67
CA VAL A 236 -7.04 -17.73 5.21
C VAL A 236 -7.46 -18.13 3.79
N HIS A 237 -8.75 -18.02 3.49
CA HIS A 237 -9.31 -18.38 2.19
C HIS A 237 -10.18 -17.25 1.63
N LEU A 238 -9.89 -16.83 0.40
CA LEU A 238 -10.65 -15.79 -0.30
C LEU A 238 -11.25 -16.33 -1.61
N THR A 239 -12.51 -15.97 -1.88
CA THR A 239 -13.16 -16.18 -3.17
C THR A 239 -13.62 -14.85 -3.76
N VAL A 240 -13.21 -14.59 -5.01
CA VAL A 240 -13.39 -13.32 -5.73
C VAL A 240 -14.22 -13.53 -7.01
N PRO A 241 -15.55 -13.41 -6.95
CA PRO A 241 -16.43 -13.46 -8.12
C PRO A 241 -16.58 -12.09 -8.82
N GLY A 242 -16.46 -12.06 -10.15
CA GLY A 242 -16.92 -10.93 -10.97
C GLY A 242 -16.18 -9.59 -10.79
N VAL A 243 -15.13 -9.55 -9.96
CA VAL A 243 -14.32 -8.35 -9.72
C VAL A 243 -13.36 -8.15 -10.88
N TRP A 244 -13.65 -7.24 -11.80
CA TRP A 244 -12.75 -6.95 -12.91
C TRP A 244 -11.35 -6.52 -12.47
N ASP A 245 -11.29 -5.60 -11.50
CA ASP A 245 -10.06 -4.91 -11.09
C ASP A 245 -9.70 -5.16 -9.63
N ILE A 246 -8.55 -5.79 -9.39
CA ILE A 246 -7.89 -5.85 -8.08
C ILE A 246 -6.78 -4.81 -8.09
N ALA A 247 -6.99 -3.70 -7.38
CA ALA A 247 -6.08 -2.56 -7.42
C ALA A 247 -4.77 -2.79 -6.65
N GLU A 248 -3.86 -1.83 -6.77
CA GLU A 248 -2.52 -1.88 -6.19
C GLU A 248 -2.54 -2.11 -4.68
N TYR A 249 -1.62 -2.96 -4.19
CA TYR A 249 -1.48 -3.31 -2.78
C TYR A 249 -2.74 -3.87 -2.11
N ALA A 250 -3.77 -4.28 -2.86
CA ALA A 250 -5.09 -4.65 -2.31
C ALA A 250 -4.99 -5.66 -1.16
N PHE A 251 -4.09 -6.63 -1.26
CA PHE A 251 -3.83 -7.71 -0.30
C PHE A 251 -2.35 -7.74 0.15
N ASN A 252 -1.60 -6.65 -0.01
CA ASN A 252 -0.20 -6.63 0.42
C ASN A 252 -0.06 -6.97 1.92
N ASP A 253 0.91 -7.83 2.26
CA ASP A 253 1.20 -8.28 3.64
C ASP A 253 -0.01 -8.99 4.30
N CYS A 254 -0.71 -9.86 3.53
CA CYS A 254 -1.75 -10.74 4.08
C CYS A 254 -1.16 -12.07 4.59
N ASP A 255 -0.37 -12.01 5.66
CA ASP A 255 0.39 -13.10 6.29
C ASP A 255 -0.37 -14.41 6.61
N LYS A 256 -1.70 -14.39 6.61
CA LYS A 256 -2.54 -15.58 6.88
C LYS A 256 -3.18 -16.18 5.64
N LEU A 257 -3.19 -15.46 4.52
CA LEU A 257 -3.87 -15.87 3.31
C LEU A 257 -3.14 -17.08 2.72
N GLU A 258 -3.82 -18.23 2.68
CA GLU A 258 -3.24 -19.48 2.17
C GLU A 258 -3.70 -19.80 0.75
N THR A 259 -4.95 -19.44 0.43
CA THR A 259 -5.54 -19.73 -0.89
C THR A 259 -6.44 -18.61 -1.40
N ILE A 260 -6.35 -18.34 -2.69
CA ILE A 260 -7.25 -17.42 -3.39
C ILE A 260 -7.90 -18.14 -4.58
N VAL A 261 -9.20 -17.91 -4.75
CA VAL A 261 -9.96 -18.32 -5.93
C VAL A 261 -10.48 -17.07 -6.65
N LEU A 262 -9.84 -16.73 -7.78
CA LEU A 262 -10.29 -15.69 -8.69
C LEU A 262 -11.27 -16.32 -9.69
N GLU A 263 -12.57 -16.11 -9.48
CA GLU A 263 -13.60 -16.69 -10.35
C GLU A 263 -13.80 -15.83 -11.62
N ALA A 264 -14.65 -16.30 -12.53
CA ALA A 264 -14.92 -15.64 -13.80
C ALA A 264 -15.23 -14.14 -13.64
N GLY A 265 -14.65 -13.33 -14.54
CA GLY A 265 -14.82 -11.89 -14.56
C GLY A 265 -13.65 -11.12 -13.94
N VAL A 266 -12.72 -11.77 -13.23
CA VAL A 266 -11.46 -11.13 -12.82
C VAL A 266 -10.53 -11.00 -14.03
N GLY A 267 -10.14 -9.76 -14.33
CA GLY A 267 -9.37 -9.39 -15.53
C GLY A 267 -8.03 -8.72 -15.24
N HIS A 268 -7.90 -8.02 -14.12
CA HIS A 268 -6.72 -7.22 -13.79
C HIS A 268 -6.26 -7.46 -12.35
N ILE A 269 -4.96 -7.71 -12.19
CA ILE A 269 -4.27 -7.77 -10.89
C ILE A 269 -3.20 -6.68 -10.87
N GLY A 270 -3.40 -5.67 -10.04
CA GLY A 270 -2.56 -4.48 -9.97
C GLY A 270 -1.22 -4.67 -9.26
N GLU A 271 -0.43 -3.61 -9.28
CA GLU A 271 0.92 -3.54 -8.71
C GLU A 271 0.94 -3.99 -7.24
N GLU A 272 1.82 -4.94 -6.92
CA GLU A 272 1.99 -5.48 -5.56
C GLU A 272 0.68 -5.97 -4.90
N ALA A 273 -0.35 -6.30 -5.68
CA ALA A 273 -1.69 -6.60 -5.17
C ALA A 273 -1.71 -7.72 -4.13
N PHE A 274 -0.86 -8.74 -4.26
CA PHE A 274 -0.68 -9.83 -3.33
C PHE A 274 0.75 -9.94 -2.80
N SER A 275 1.58 -8.89 -2.91
CA SER A 275 2.98 -8.95 -2.44
C SER A 275 3.06 -9.25 -0.94
N ASP A 276 4.06 -10.04 -0.56
CA ASP A 276 4.39 -10.43 0.81
C ASP A 276 3.25 -11.21 1.50
N CYS A 277 2.48 -12.00 0.74
CA CYS A 277 1.55 -12.98 1.31
C CYS A 277 2.29 -14.29 1.58
N ASP A 278 3.15 -14.31 2.59
CA ASP A 278 4.10 -15.42 2.90
C ASP A 278 3.48 -16.82 3.01
N ARG A 279 2.17 -16.93 3.25
CA ARG A 279 1.46 -18.21 3.34
C ARG A 279 0.68 -18.59 2.09
N LEU A 280 0.61 -17.71 1.10
CA LEU A 280 -0.17 -17.91 -0.11
C LEU A 280 0.48 -19.02 -0.92
N SER A 281 -0.13 -20.21 -0.86
CA SER A 281 0.42 -21.42 -1.46
C SER A 281 -0.27 -21.79 -2.77
N SER A 282 -1.49 -21.28 -2.98
CA SER A 282 -2.33 -21.62 -4.14
C SER A 282 -3.19 -20.44 -4.58
N VAL A 283 -3.08 -20.11 -5.87
CA VAL A 283 -3.96 -19.15 -6.56
C VAL A 283 -4.65 -19.87 -7.70
N THR A 284 -5.98 -19.84 -7.71
CA THR A 284 -6.77 -20.26 -8.88
C THR A 284 -7.11 -19.02 -9.69
N PHE A 285 -6.63 -18.95 -10.94
CA PHE A 285 -6.90 -17.82 -11.82
C PHE A 285 -8.24 -17.95 -12.55
N SER A 286 -8.81 -16.80 -12.87
CA SER A 286 -9.94 -16.64 -13.77
C SER A 286 -9.49 -16.78 -15.22
N GLU A 287 -10.29 -17.45 -16.06
CA GLU A 287 -10.05 -17.51 -17.52
C GLU A 287 -10.15 -16.16 -18.24
N SER A 288 -10.48 -15.09 -17.51
CA SER A 288 -10.59 -13.71 -18.03
C SER A 288 -9.41 -12.82 -17.66
N ILE A 289 -8.39 -13.32 -16.94
CA ILE A 289 -7.23 -12.51 -16.53
C ILE A 289 -6.47 -12.06 -17.76
N GLU A 290 -6.33 -10.75 -17.95
CA GLU A 290 -5.63 -10.12 -19.06
C GLU A 290 -4.24 -9.65 -18.64
N THR A 291 -4.10 -9.08 -17.45
CA THR A 291 -2.84 -8.52 -16.95
C THR A 291 -2.57 -8.89 -15.49
N ILE A 292 -1.28 -9.10 -15.22
CA ILE A 292 -0.70 -9.25 -13.89
C ILE A 292 0.42 -8.22 -13.81
N ASP A 293 0.27 -7.20 -12.99
CA ASP A 293 1.17 -6.05 -12.97
C ASP A 293 2.45 -6.30 -12.13
N ASP A 294 3.31 -5.28 -12.07
CA ASP A 294 4.61 -5.33 -11.40
C ASP A 294 4.47 -5.79 -9.94
N GLY A 295 5.30 -6.75 -9.52
CA GLY A 295 5.30 -7.26 -8.15
C GLY A 295 3.99 -7.91 -7.66
N ALA A 296 3.02 -8.19 -8.53
CA ALA A 296 1.67 -8.62 -8.11
C ALA A 296 1.64 -9.78 -7.09
N PHE A 297 2.58 -10.72 -7.15
CA PHE A 297 2.78 -11.83 -6.22
C PHE A 297 4.24 -11.88 -5.73
N SER A 298 4.92 -10.74 -5.58
CA SER A 298 6.31 -10.73 -5.10
C SER A 298 6.41 -11.21 -3.66
N ASN A 299 7.48 -11.93 -3.34
CA ASN A 299 7.76 -12.50 -2.02
C ASN A 299 6.67 -13.44 -1.47
N ASP A 300 5.85 -14.03 -2.33
CA ASP A 300 4.91 -15.08 -1.92
C ASP A 300 5.65 -16.41 -1.76
N SER A 301 6.45 -16.50 -0.69
CA SER A 301 7.46 -17.53 -0.46
C SER A 301 6.90 -18.96 -0.39
N ALA A 302 5.61 -19.13 -0.08
CA ALA A 302 4.91 -20.41 -0.04
C ALA A 302 4.27 -20.84 -1.38
N LEU A 303 4.23 -19.97 -2.39
CA LEU A 303 3.53 -20.21 -3.65
C LEU A 303 4.18 -21.37 -4.41
N LEU A 304 3.46 -22.47 -4.62
CA LEU A 304 4.05 -23.72 -5.14
C LEU A 304 4.01 -23.83 -6.66
N SER A 305 2.87 -23.43 -7.24
CA SER A 305 2.59 -23.62 -8.66
C SER A 305 1.67 -22.55 -9.21
N ILE A 306 1.89 -22.19 -10.47
CA ILE A 306 1.03 -21.28 -11.24
C ILE A 306 0.62 -21.93 -12.56
N GLU A 307 -0.66 -21.82 -12.87
CA GLU A 307 -1.24 -22.08 -14.19
C GLU A 307 -1.82 -20.79 -14.72
N LEU A 308 -1.14 -20.18 -15.69
CA LEU A 308 -1.64 -18.97 -16.34
C LEU A 308 -2.78 -19.32 -17.31
N PRO A 309 -3.90 -18.59 -17.26
CA PRO A 309 -4.91 -18.63 -18.32
C PRO A 309 -4.35 -18.22 -19.68
N ALA A 310 -5.00 -18.69 -20.76
CA ALA A 310 -4.59 -18.33 -22.12
C ALA A 310 -4.85 -16.85 -22.47
N SER A 311 -5.69 -16.18 -21.68
CA SER A 311 -6.04 -14.77 -21.83
C SER A 311 -4.97 -13.80 -21.35
N VAL A 312 -3.97 -14.25 -20.58
CA VAL A 312 -2.94 -13.37 -20.02
C VAL A 312 -2.06 -12.84 -21.14
N THR A 313 -2.04 -11.52 -21.29
CA THR A 313 -1.27 -10.83 -22.34
C THR A 313 -0.06 -10.06 -21.81
N ALA A 314 -0.03 -9.76 -20.51
CA ALA A 314 1.06 -9.04 -19.86
C ALA A 314 1.36 -9.60 -18.46
N ILE A 315 2.65 -9.71 -18.16
CA ILE A 315 3.20 -10.02 -16.83
C ILE A 315 4.20 -8.90 -16.53
N GLY A 316 3.98 -8.19 -15.44
CA GLY A 316 4.81 -7.09 -14.97
C GLY A 316 6.18 -7.53 -14.47
N ALA A 317 7.07 -6.57 -14.34
CA ALA A 317 8.40 -6.79 -13.78
C ALA A 317 8.28 -7.35 -12.36
N GLY A 318 8.95 -8.46 -12.10
CA GLY A 318 9.01 -9.06 -10.77
C GLY A 318 7.67 -9.54 -10.23
N ALA A 319 6.66 -9.75 -11.08
CA ALA A 319 5.32 -10.22 -10.66
C ALA A 319 5.35 -11.48 -9.79
N PHE A 320 6.41 -12.30 -9.86
CA PHE A 320 6.64 -13.47 -9.03
C PHE A 320 8.08 -13.51 -8.45
N ALA A 321 8.74 -12.35 -8.32
CA ALA A 321 10.07 -12.24 -7.71
C ALA A 321 10.02 -12.71 -6.25
N GLY A 322 11.06 -13.40 -5.77
CA GLY A 322 11.08 -13.90 -4.38
C GLY A 322 10.10 -15.04 -4.06
N CYS A 323 9.40 -15.62 -5.05
CA CYS A 323 8.59 -16.83 -4.87
C CYS A 323 9.47 -18.08 -4.76
N ASP A 324 10.13 -18.26 -3.62
CA ASP A 324 11.16 -19.27 -3.39
C ASP A 324 10.69 -20.72 -3.52
N SER A 325 9.39 -20.99 -3.33
CA SER A 325 8.81 -22.34 -3.49
C SER A 325 8.23 -22.60 -4.88
N LEU A 326 8.13 -21.57 -5.74
CA LEU A 326 7.46 -21.67 -7.03
C LEU A 326 8.34 -22.46 -8.00
N SER A 327 7.96 -23.71 -8.25
CA SER A 327 8.75 -24.66 -9.04
C SER A 327 8.04 -25.14 -10.30
N VAL A 328 6.71 -25.06 -10.31
CA VAL A 328 5.86 -25.46 -11.42
C VAL A 328 5.17 -24.23 -11.98
N PHE A 329 5.45 -23.95 -13.24
CA PHE A 329 4.81 -22.88 -13.97
C PHE A 329 4.25 -23.48 -15.26
N THR A 330 3.01 -23.15 -15.60
CA THR A 330 2.34 -23.62 -16.81
C THR A 330 1.49 -22.50 -17.40
N VAL A 331 1.13 -22.66 -18.67
CA VAL A 331 0.20 -21.79 -19.36
C VAL A 331 -0.83 -22.63 -20.10
N SER A 332 -2.09 -22.23 -20.03
CA SER A 332 -3.21 -22.90 -20.68
C SER A 332 -3.03 -22.97 -22.20
N GLN A 333 -3.60 -24.01 -22.80
CA GLN A 333 -3.55 -24.19 -24.25
C GLN A 333 -4.21 -23.00 -24.97
N GLY A 334 -3.58 -22.54 -26.05
CA GLY A 334 -4.09 -21.42 -26.85
C GLY A 334 -3.59 -20.04 -26.42
N SER A 335 -2.67 -19.94 -25.45
CA SER A 335 -1.96 -18.69 -25.18
C SER A 335 -1.21 -18.19 -26.43
N ASP A 336 -1.49 -16.94 -26.81
CA ASP A 336 -0.81 -16.24 -27.91
C ASP A 336 0.35 -15.37 -27.41
N SER A 337 0.46 -15.13 -26.11
CA SER A 337 1.45 -14.21 -25.53
C SER A 337 2.65 -14.91 -24.89
N PHE A 338 2.44 -16.08 -24.28
CA PHE A 338 3.47 -16.78 -23.51
C PHE A 338 3.64 -18.24 -23.91
N ALA A 339 4.86 -18.73 -23.76
CA ALA A 339 5.22 -20.14 -23.84
C ALA A 339 6.03 -20.53 -22.59
N VAL A 340 5.80 -21.75 -22.10
CA VAL A 340 6.54 -22.27 -20.95
C VAL A 340 7.34 -23.50 -21.37
N ILE A 341 8.64 -23.47 -21.14
CA ILE A 341 9.58 -24.56 -21.46
C ILE A 341 10.34 -24.89 -20.18
N GLU A 342 10.26 -26.15 -19.72
CA GLU A 342 10.95 -26.62 -18.50
C GLU A 342 10.65 -25.74 -17.27
N ASN A 343 9.39 -25.31 -17.16
CA ASN A 343 8.84 -24.38 -16.16
C ASN A 343 9.35 -22.93 -16.27
N VAL A 344 10.17 -22.58 -17.25
CA VAL A 344 10.61 -21.19 -17.49
C VAL A 344 9.67 -20.49 -18.46
N VAL A 345 9.29 -19.26 -18.12
CA VAL A 345 8.33 -18.46 -18.88
C VAL A 345 9.05 -17.61 -19.92
N PHE A 346 8.60 -17.69 -21.16
CA PHE A 346 9.06 -16.89 -22.28
C PHE A 346 7.88 -16.20 -22.98
N THR A 347 8.17 -15.18 -23.78
CA THR A 347 7.24 -14.73 -24.82
C THR A 347 6.93 -15.87 -25.78
N LYS A 348 5.82 -15.77 -26.51
CA LYS A 348 5.38 -16.78 -27.48
C LYS A 348 6.45 -17.10 -28.53
N GLU A 349 7.19 -16.07 -28.97
CA GLU A 349 8.27 -16.12 -29.94
C GLU A 349 9.57 -16.72 -29.37
N LEU A 350 9.62 -16.93 -28.05
CA LEU A 350 10.77 -17.43 -27.29
C LEU A 350 11.99 -16.49 -27.31
N ASP A 351 11.81 -15.24 -27.72
CA ASP A 351 12.87 -14.25 -27.83
C ASP A 351 13.05 -13.42 -26.55
N GLU A 352 12.12 -13.48 -25.60
CA GLU A 352 12.27 -12.87 -24.28
C GLU A 352 12.07 -13.93 -23.19
N LEU A 353 13.01 -14.01 -22.24
CA LEU A 353 12.86 -14.78 -21.00
C LEU A 353 12.19 -13.88 -19.98
N VAL A 354 10.94 -14.19 -19.65
CA VAL A 354 10.04 -13.37 -18.84
C VAL A 354 10.24 -13.68 -17.35
N PHE A 355 10.28 -14.95 -16.97
CA PHE A 355 10.41 -15.35 -15.58
C PHE A 355 11.06 -16.74 -15.44
N TYR A 356 11.97 -16.86 -14.47
CA TYR A 356 12.59 -18.10 -14.04
C TYR A 356 12.13 -18.44 -12.61
N PRO A 357 11.39 -19.54 -12.39
CA PRO A 357 10.86 -19.84 -11.07
C PRO A 357 11.91 -20.07 -9.97
N GLY A 358 11.72 -19.41 -8.82
CA GLY A 358 12.58 -19.45 -7.63
C GLY A 358 12.81 -20.84 -7.05
N GLY A 359 11.77 -21.67 -7.04
CA GLY A 359 11.76 -23.03 -6.50
C GLY A 359 12.31 -24.11 -7.44
N LYS A 360 12.82 -23.74 -8.63
CA LYS A 360 13.57 -24.70 -9.46
C LYS A 360 14.85 -25.11 -8.74
N THR A 361 15.06 -26.41 -8.59
CA THR A 361 16.24 -26.98 -7.91
C THR A 361 17.49 -27.08 -8.80
N ASP A 362 17.39 -26.68 -10.06
CA ASP A 362 18.51 -26.70 -11.00
C ASP A 362 19.58 -25.70 -10.55
N SER A 363 20.78 -26.20 -10.20
CA SER A 363 21.90 -25.33 -9.81
C SER A 363 22.58 -24.64 -11.00
N THR A 364 22.22 -25.03 -12.23
CA THR A 364 22.80 -24.52 -13.47
C THR A 364 21.70 -24.24 -14.46
N TYR A 365 21.77 -23.08 -15.12
CA TYR A 365 20.85 -22.73 -16.20
C TYR A 365 21.60 -22.13 -17.39
N ILE A 366 21.22 -22.58 -18.59
CA ILE A 366 21.71 -22.06 -19.86
C ILE A 366 20.57 -21.29 -20.51
N VAL A 367 20.70 -19.98 -20.62
CA VAL A 367 19.72 -19.16 -21.35
C VAL A 367 19.78 -19.55 -22.85
N PRO A 368 18.67 -19.95 -23.48
CA PRO A 368 18.71 -20.47 -24.86
C PRO A 368 19.19 -19.44 -25.89
N ILE A 369 19.84 -19.92 -26.97
CA ILE A 369 20.46 -19.08 -28.02
C ILE A 369 19.45 -18.23 -28.84
N HIS A 370 18.17 -18.57 -28.82
CA HIS A 370 17.14 -17.77 -29.49
C HIS A 370 16.67 -16.58 -28.64
N VAL A 371 16.91 -16.59 -27.32
CA VAL A 371 16.58 -15.48 -26.44
C VAL A 371 17.40 -14.26 -26.82
N ARG A 372 16.74 -13.10 -26.88
CA ARG A 372 17.29 -11.77 -27.18
C ARG A 372 17.27 -10.88 -25.95
N VAL A 373 16.24 -11.00 -25.11
CA VAL A 373 16.06 -10.18 -23.91
C VAL A 373 15.85 -11.06 -22.68
N ILE A 374 16.56 -10.75 -21.60
CA ILE A 374 16.22 -11.23 -20.25
C ILE A 374 15.46 -10.08 -19.57
N LYS A 375 14.19 -10.32 -19.25
CA LYS A 375 13.27 -9.29 -18.75
C LYS A 375 13.61 -8.79 -17.36
N ALA A 376 13.07 -7.63 -17.03
CA ALA A 376 13.26 -7.00 -15.74
C ALA A 376 12.82 -7.95 -14.63
N SER A 377 13.66 -8.10 -13.61
CA SER A 377 13.43 -8.96 -12.46
C SER A 377 13.15 -10.45 -12.78
N ALA A 378 13.50 -10.93 -13.98
CA ALA A 378 13.16 -12.29 -14.43
C ALA A 378 13.70 -13.42 -13.53
N PHE A 379 14.79 -13.19 -12.81
CA PHE A 379 15.39 -14.12 -11.84
C PHE A 379 15.44 -13.52 -10.44
N GLU A 380 14.84 -12.36 -10.19
CA GLU A 380 15.01 -11.62 -8.94
C GLU A 380 14.65 -12.47 -7.70
N GLY A 381 15.53 -12.45 -6.70
CA GLY A 381 15.40 -13.25 -5.48
C GLY A 381 15.75 -14.74 -5.64
N ASN A 382 16.23 -15.20 -6.80
CA ASN A 382 16.52 -16.62 -6.99
C ASN A 382 17.75 -17.08 -6.17
N ASN A 383 17.48 -17.86 -5.12
CA ASN A 383 18.50 -18.31 -4.18
C ASN A 383 19.04 -19.73 -4.44
N HIS A 384 18.63 -20.38 -5.54
CA HIS A 384 19.02 -21.76 -5.87
C HIS A 384 19.99 -21.87 -7.05
N LEU A 385 19.92 -20.94 -8.01
CA LEU A 385 20.72 -20.98 -9.22
C LEU A 385 22.18 -20.60 -8.93
N GLY A 386 23.09 -21.55 -9.04
CA GLY A 386 24.52 -21.34 -8.76
C GLY A 386 25.35 -20.90 -9.97
N LEU A 387 25.06 -21.44 -11.15
CA LEU A 387 25.80 -21.20 -12.38
C LEU A 387 24.84 -20.76 -13.50
N LEU A 388 25.04 -19.54 -14.00
CA LEU A 388 24.31 -19.00 -15.14
C LEU A 388 25.20 -18.93 -16.38
N ILE A 389 24.70 -19.46 -17.49
CA ILE A 389 25.37 -19.38 -18.79
C ILE A 389 24.43 -18.66 -19.76
N ILE A 390 24.77 -17.43 -20.14
CA ILE A 390 23.99 -16.65 -21.09
C ILE A 390 24.49 -16.96 -22.51
N ALA A 391 23.64 -17.52 -23.37
CA ALA A 391 24.05 -17.82 -24.75
C ALA A 391 24.21 -16.55 -25.60
N SER A 392 25.04 -16.64 -26.64
CA SER A 392 25.41 -15.55 -27.58
C SER A 392 24.25 -14.96 -28.40
N GLY A 393 23.03 -15.43 -28.18
CA GLY A 393 21.83 -14.82 -28.71
C GLY A 393 21.34 -13.59 -27.94
N VAL A 394 21.65 -13.51 -26.64
CA VAL A 394 21.11 -12.48 -25.75
C VAL A 394 21.81 -11.15 -26.04
N LEU A 395 21.00 -10.11 -26.20
CA LEU A 395 21.44 -8.74 -26.52
C LEU A 395 21.27 -7.81 -25.33
N THR A 396 20.21 -8.01 -24.54
CA THR A 396 19.79 -7.13 -23.44
C THR A 396 19.49 -7.93 -22.18
N ILE A 397 20.01 -7.44 -21.07
CA ILE A 397 19.62 -7.82 -19.70
C ILE A 397 18.94 -6.59 -19.10
N GLU A 398 17.67 -6.68 -18.73
CA GLU A 398 16.91 -5.53 -18.22
C GLU A 398 17.21 -5.24 -16.73
N THR A 399 16.56 -4.19 -16.19
CA THR A 399 16.71 -3.73 -14.81
C THR A 399 16.42 -4.85 -13.81
N ARG A 400 17.25 -4.99 -12.78
CA ARG A 400 17.09 -5.99 -11.70
C ARG A 400 16.95 -7.45 -12.12
N ALA A 401 17.27 -7.80 -13.37
CA ALA A 401 17.06 -9.15 -13.92
C ALA A 401 17.57 -10.30 -13.01
N PHE A 402 18.66 -10.09 -12.28
CA PHE A 402 19.26 -11.02 -11.30
C PHE A 402 19.48 -10.36 -9.93
N ALA A 403 18.71 -9.33 -9.57
CA ALA A 403 18.83 -8.72 -8.25
C ALA A 403 18.55 -9.76 -7.15
N GLU A 404 19.29 -9.68 -6.04
CA GLU A 404 19.06 -10.49 -4.83
C GLU A 404 19.11 -12.01 -5.09
N CYS A 405 19.84 -12.44 -6.13
CA CYS A 405 20.10 -13.84 -6.41
C CYS A 405 21.28 -14.36 -5.56
N ASP A 406 21.08 -14.56 -4.26
CA ASP A 406 22.17 -14.90 -3.33
C ASP A 406 22.77 -16.29 -3.60
N GLY A 407 22.05 -17.14 -4.32
CA GLY A 407 22.55 -18.44 -4.79
C GLY A 407 23.58 -18.33 -5.91
N LEU A 408 23.64 -17.22 -6.64
CA LEU A 408 24.40 -17.08 -7.89
C LEU A 408 25.91 -16.90 -7.63
N ASN A 409 26.68 -17.95 -7.90
CA ASN A 409 28.13 -17.97 -7.70
C ASN A 409 28.89 -17.50 -8.94
N THR A 410 28.41 -17.86 -10.13
CA THR A 410 29.11 -17.54 -11.39
C THR A 410 28.12 -17.29 -12.50
N ALA A 411 28.34 -16.24 -13.28
CA ALA A 411 27.63 -15.99 -14.53
C ALA A 411 28.60 -15.77 -15.68
N PHE A 412 28.29 -16.35 -16.84
CA PHE A 412 29.00 -16.13 -18.09
C PHE A 412 28.17 -15.23 -19.01
N ILE A 413 28.72 -14.08 -19.38
CA ILE A 413 28.06 -13.04 -20.18
C ILE A 413 28.77 -12.94 -21.55
N PRO A 414 28.06 -13.22 -22.66
CA PRO A 414 28.67 -13.26 -23.99
C PRO A 414 28.84 -11.84 -24.59
N LEU A 415 29.67 -11.73 -25.61
CA LEU A 415 29.98 -10.47 -26.30
C LEU A 415 28.73 -9.84 -26.97
N SER A 416 27.71 -10.65 -27.24
CA SER A 416 26.43 -10.20 -27.81
C SER A 416 25.62 -9.32 -26.87
N VAL A 417 25.83 -9.43 -25.54
CA VAL A 417 25.15 -8.58 -24.56
C VAL A 417 25.75 -7.17 -24.64
N THR A 418 24.95 -6.24 -25.14
CA THR A 418 25.36 -4.85 -25.34
C THR A 418 24.66 -3.88 -24.39
N VAL A 419 23.58 -4.32 -23.72
CA VAL A 419 22.81 -3.55 -22.76
C VAL A 419 22.62 -4.35 -21.47
N ILE A 420 22.99 -3.77 -20.33
CA ILE A 420 22.67 -4.28 -18.99
C ILE A 420 21.96 -3.17 -18.21
N GLY A 421 20.77 -3.46 -17.72
CA GLY A 421 19.88 -2.55 -17.01
C GLY A 421 20.36 -2.20 -15.61
N ARG A 422 19.76 -1.18 -15.00
CA ARG A 422 20.10 -0.73 -13.65
C ARG A 422 19.89 -1.88 -12.65
N GLN A 423 20.79 -2.01 -11.67
CA GLN A 423 20.70 -3.00 -10.60
C GLN A 423 20.54 -4.46 -11.06
N ALA A 424 20.91 -4.80 -12.31
CA ALA A 424 20.73 -6.15 -12.83
C ALA A 424 21.36 -7.27 -11.98
N PHE A 425 22.41 -6.99 -11.20
CA PHE A 425 23.06 -7.92 -10.27
C PHE A 425 23.18 -7.31 -8.85
N ASP A 426 22.27 -6.40 -8.48
CA ASP A 426 22.21 -5.75 -7.16
C ASP A 426 21.97 -6.77 -6.05
N GLY A 427 22.43 -6.51 -4.83
CA GLY A 427 22.21 -7.39 -3.68
C GLY A 427 23.06 -8.68 -3.63
N ILE A 428 23.70 -9.11 -4.72
CA ILE A 428 24.46 -10.37 -4.73
C ILE A 428 25.84 -10.23 -4.07
N GLU A 429 26.06 -10.90 -2.94
CA GLU A 429 27.27 -10.71 -2.11
C GLU A 429 28.58 -11.19 -2.76
N SER A 430 28.59 -12.25 -3.57
CA SER A 430 29.85 -12.87 -4.04
C SER A 430 29.80 -13.59 -5.40
N VAL A 431 29.21 -12.97 -6.42
CA VAL A 431 29.18 -13.53 -7.79
C VAL A 431 30.45 -13.21 -8.59
N ILE A 432 30.92 -14.19 -9.37
CA ILE A 432 31.95 -14.00 -10.42
C ILE A 432 31.26 -13.85 -11.78
N LEU A 433 31.41 -12.68 -12.40
CA LEU A 433 30.89 -12.35 -13.72
C LEU A 433 32.00 -12.46 -14.76
N ASN A 434 31.96 -13.50 -15.57
CA ASN A 434 32.88 -13.75 -16.68
C ASN A 434 32.33 -13.15 -17.97
N CYS A 435 32.86 -11.99 -18.37
CA CYS A 435 32.45 -11.26 -19.55
C CYS A 435 33.39 -11.57 -20.73
N GLU A 436 32.84 -12.07 -21.84
CA GLU A 436 33.60 -12.28 -23.08
C GLU A 436 34.16 -10.98 -23.68
N ALA A 437 33.49 -9.85 -23.43
CA ALA A 437 33.96 -8.55 -23.89
C ALA A 437 35.39 -8.30 -23.42
N ALA A 438 36.26 -7.92 -24.36
CA ALA A 438 37.70 -7.75 -24.10
C ALA A 438 38.00 -6.68 -23.04
N SER A 439 37.09 -5.71 -22.88
CA SER A 439 37.12 -4.69 -21.85
C SER A 439 35.72 -4.09 -21.66
N LYS A 440 35.55 -3.31 -20.59
CA LYS A 440 34.34 -2.53 -20.31
C LYS A 440 33.95 -1.66 -21.53
N PRO A 441 32.76 -1.85 -22.14
CA PRO A 441 32.31 -1.05 -23.27
C PRO A 441 32.19 0.46 -22.96
N VAL A 442 32.34 1.30 -23.99
CA VAL A 442 32.10 2.75 -23.86
C VAL A 442 30.62 2.99 -23.62
N GLY A 443 30.27 3.70 -22.53
CA GLY A 443 28.87 3.91 -22.11
C GLY A 443 28.33 2.85 -21.15
N TRP A 444 29.15 1.85 -20.77
CA TRP A 444 28.79 0.83 -19.80
C TRP A 444 28.60 1.44 -18.41
N ASN A 445 27.35 1.46 -17.95
CA ASN A 445 26.92 2.10 -16.73
C ASN A 445 27.05 1.13 -15.54
N GLU A 446 28.00 1.33 -14.62
CA GLU A 446 28.20 0.43 -13.48
C GLU A 446 27.03 0.34 -12.49
N THR A 447 25.99 1.16 -12.62
CA THR A 447 24.80 1.03 -11.74
C THR A 447 24.05 -0.29 -11.90
N TRP A 448 24.45 -1.18 -12.82
CA TRP A 448 23.93 -2.54 -12.90
C TRP A 448 24.45 -3.47 -11.80
N ALA A 449 25.56 -3.14 -11.12
CA ALA A 449 26.10 -3.86 -9.97
C ALA A 449 26.55 -2.85 -8.89
N THR A 450 26.11 -3.06 -7.66
CA THR A 450 26.19 -2.06 -6.57
C THR A 450 27.16 -2.46 -5.45
N GLY A 451 27.74 -3.68 -5.47
CA GLY A 451 28.76 -4.13 -4.51
C GLY A 451 28.86 -5.65 -4.36
N GLY A 452 30.09 -6.17 -4.14
CA GLY A 452 30.36 -7.60 -3.88
C GLY A 452 30.80 -8.45 -5.09
N GLN A 453 30.51 -8.00 -6.31
CA GLN A 453 30.72 -8.77 -7.54
C GLN A 453 32.17 -8.68 -8.06
N THR A 454 32.71 -9.80 -8.55
CA THR A 454 34.01 -9.84 -9.26
C THR A 454 33.76 -9.91 -10.77
N VAL A 455 34.20 -8.91 -11.53
CA VAL A 455 34.04 -8.88 -12.99
C VAL A 455 35.35 -9.21 -13.70
N ILE A 456 35.35 -10.24 -14.53
CA ILE A 456 36.50 -10.69 -15.33
C ILE A 456 36.20 -10.39 -16.80
N TRP A 457 37.00 -9.53 -17.42
CA TRP A 457 36.87 -9.16 -18.85
C TRP A 457 37.81 -9.99 -19.73
N GLY A 458 37.41 -10.22 -20.98
CA GLY A 458 38.16 -11.02 -21.94
C GLY A 458 38.27 -12.49 -21.54
N SER A 459 37.35 -12.97 -20.69
CA SER A 459 37.30 -14.39 -20.33
C SER A 459 36.97 -15.18 -21.59
N ALA A 460 37.85 -16.09 -22.00
CA ALA A 460 37.52 -17.03 -23.07
C ALA A 460 36.36 -17.91 -22.59
N TYR A 461 35.18 -17.66 -23.12
CA TYR A 461 34.01 -18.49 -22.87
C TYR A 461 34.27 -19.89 -23.42
N HIS A 462 34.22 -20.88 -22.54
CA HIS A 462 34.24 -22.28 -22.90
C HIS A 462 33.30 -23.08 -21.98
N PRO A 463 32.01 -23.18 -22.34
CA PRO A 463 31.26 -24.41 -22.24
C PRO A 463 31.35 -25.20 -23.56
#